data_AF-J4TT93-F1
#
_entry.id   AF-J4TT93-F1
#
_cell.length_a   1.000
_cell.length_b   1.000
_cell.length_c   1.000
_cell.angle_alpha   90.00
_cell.angle_beta   90.00
_cell.angle_gamma   90.00
#
_symmetry.space_group_name_H-M   'P 1'
#
loop_
_entity.id
_entity.type
_entity.pdbx_description
1 polymer ?
#
loop_
_entity_poly.entity_id
_entity_poly.type
_entity_poly.pdbx_seq_one_letter_code
_entity_poly.pdbx_strand_id
1 'polypeptide(L)'
;MAQALNYTNIAFFRVAFLFTIAFFCVKNVNSILQNTYFLVLTQAMNLPELTLSRYNGQLGLFAILFVLNGIHDLIPLLENNVKYFQSIVPVRLLIFFILTGTSYLWESNFYIHNNSVFIYCFAEVWINFLLYNAVREEKNEEFKRLNQFVVNEEDIEEPQPFIVKTETTEIIEITNDDDDEDESDEDRGDEGDKE
;
A
#
# COMPACT_ATOMS: atom_id res chain seq x y z
N MET A 1 0.77 -12.28 24.64
CA MET A 1 0.46 -10.85 24.89
C MET A 1 -0.68 -10.47 23.98
N ALA A 2 -1.80 -9.98 24.53
CA ALA A 2 -2.94 -9.58 23.72
C ALA A 2 -2.55 -8.34 22.90
N GLN A 3 -2.27 -8.54 21.62
CA GLN A 3 -2.09 -7.45 20.67
C GLN A 3 -3.44 -6.75 20.52
N ALA A 4 -3.65 -5.67 21.28
CA ALA A 4 -4.92 -4.94 21.32
C ALA A 4 -5.30 -4.34 19.96
N LEU A 5 -4.33 -4.26 19.04
CA LEU A 5 -4.47 -3.69 17.70
C LEU A 5 -4.29 -4.81 16.66
N ASN A 6 -5.32 -5.65 16.54
CA ASN A 6 -5.41 -6.69 15.51
C ASN A 6 -6.25 -6.17 14.34
N TYR A 7 -5.86 -6.45 13.09
CA TYR A 7 -6.64 -6.05 11.90
C TYR A 7 -8.10 -6.49 11.97
N THR A 8 -8.37 -7.66 12.56
CA THR A 8 -9.72 -8.21 12.73
C THR A 8 -10.60 -7.27 13.55
N ASN A 9 -10.08 -6.71 14.64
CA ASN A 9 -10.84 -5.79 15.51
C ASN A 9 -11.18 -4.49 14.78
N ILE A 10 -10.23 -3.95 14.00
CA ILE A 10 -10.44 -2.71 13.24
C ILE A 10 -11.43 -2.94 12.08
N ALA A 11 -11.36 -4.10 11.42
CA ALA A 11 -12.32 -4.50 10.40
C ALA A 11 -13.74 -4.64 10.99
N PHE A 12 -13.89 -5.29 12.15
CA PHE A 12 -15.16 -5.35 12.87
C PHE A 12 -15.69 -3.97 13.24
N PHE A 13 -14.82 -3.10 13.76
CA PHE A 13 -15.19 -1.71 14.07
C PHE A 13 -15.72 -0.99 12.83
N ARG A 14 -15.07 -1.16 11.67
CA ARG A 14 -15.53 -0.58 10.41
C ARG A 14 -16.89 -1.09 9.98
N VAL A 15 -17.13 -2.40 10.05
CA VAL A 15 -18.44 -3.00 9.71
C VAL A 15 -19.52 -2.46 10.66
N ALA A 16 -19.24 -2.39 11.96
CA ALA A 16 -20.16 -1.82 12.94
C ALA A 16 -20.46 -0.34 12.68
N PHE A 17 -19.45 0.44 12.27
CA PHE A 17 -19.61 1.84 11.89
C PHE A 17 -20.56 1.99 10.69
N LEU A 18 -20.38 1.19 9.63
CA LEU A 18 -21.26 1.20 8.45
C LEU A 18 -22.71 0.84 8.79
N PHE A 19 -22.92 -0.20 9.62
CA PHE A 19 -24.27 -0.55 10.07
C PHE A 19 -24.90 0.51 10.97
N THR A 20 -24.10 1.19 11.79
CA THR A 20 -24.58 2.30 12.62
C THR A 20 -25.04 3.47 11.75
N ILE A 21 -24.27 3.86 10.73
CA ILE A 21 -24.69 4.90 9.78
C ILE A 21 -25.96 4.49 9.05
N ALA A 22 -26.03 3.25 8.54
CA ALA A 22 -27.21 2.75 7.85
C ALA A 22 -28.47 2.82 8.73
N PHE A 23 -28.35 2.45 10.01
CA PHE A 23 -29.43 2.54 10.97
C PHE A 23 -29.90 3.99 11.19
N PHE A 24 -28.96 4.93 11.34
CA PHE A 24 -29.30 6.34 11.49
C PHE A 24 -29.90 6.95 10.22
N CYS A 25 -29.50 6.52 9.03
CA CYS A 25 -30.13 6.93 7.77
C CYS A 25 -31.62 6.56 7.73
N VAL A 26 -32.01 5.40 8.26
CA VAL A 26 -33.42 4.96 8.30
C VAL A 26 -34.19 5.65 9.43
N LYS A 27 -33.60 5.78 10.61
CA LYS A 27 -34.32 6.30 11.78
C LYS A 27 -34.41 7.82 11.82
N ASN A 28 -33.26 8.50 11.71
CA ASN A 28 -33.19 9.95 11.76
C ASN A 28 -31.80 10.46 11.36
N VAL A 29 -31.65 10.86 10.10
CA VAL A 29 -30.38 11.42 9.59
C VAL A 29 -29.97 12.72 10.29
N ASN A 30 -30.94 13.49 10.80
CA ASN A 30 -30.66 14.75 11.49
C ASN A 30 -29.85 14.56 12.77
N SER A 31 -29.89 13.38 13.39
CA SER A 31 -29.06 13.08 14.56
C SER A 31 -27.57 13.03 14.23
N ILE A 32 -27.19 12.76 12.98
CA ILE A 32 -25.80 12.83 12.50
C ILE A 32 -25.45 14.25 12.09
N LEU A 33 -26.30 14.88 11.27
CA LEU A 33 -26.04 16.21 10.70
C LEU A 33 -25.94 17.32 11.77
N GLN A 34 -26.76 17.24 12.83
CA GLN A 34 -26.77 18.24 13.90
C GLN A 34 -25.76 17.96 15.03
N ASN A 35 -24.89 16.97 14.86
CA ASN A 35 -23.88 16.66 15.86
C ASN A 35 -22.82 17.78 15.90
N THR A 36 -22.43 18.22 17.10
CA THR A 36 -21.44 19.30 17.29
C THR A 36 -20.13 19.05 16.55
N TYR A 37 -19.63 17.81 16.54
CA TYR A 37 -18.41 17.48 15.79
C TYR A 37 -18.59 17.65 14.28
N PHE A 38 -19.77 17.28 13.76
CA PHE A 38 -20.12 17.41 12.35
C PHE A 38 -20.22 18.88 11.93
N LEU A 39 -20.84 19.72 12.78
CA LEU A 39 -20.99 21.15 12.55
C LEU A 39 -19.64 21.89 12.61
N VAL A 40 -18.83 21.62 13.63
CA VAL A 40 -17.49 22.24 13.77
C VAL A 40 -16.61 21.88 12.57
N LEU A 41 -16.63 20.61 12.13
CA LEU A 41 -15.86 20.18 10.98
C LEU A 41 -16.36 20.83 9.68
N THR A 42 -17.68 20.93 9.49
CA THR A 42 -18.29 21.63 8.36
C THR A 42 -17.87 23.10 8.31
N GLN A 43 -17.91 23.79 9.46
CA GLN A 43 -17.50 25.19 9.58
C GLN A 43 -16.00 25.37 9.33
N ALA A 44 -15.16 24.48 9.87
CA ALA A 44 -13.71 24.55 9.69
C ALA A 44 -13.28 24.40 8.22
N MET A 45 -14.04 23.64 7.42
CA MET A 45 -13.74 23.40 6.01
C MET A 45 -14.59 24.24 5.06
N ASN A 46 -15.42 25.14 5.60
CA ASN A 46 -16.31 26.03 4.86
C ASN A 46 -17.17 25.30 3.80
N LEU A 47 -17.70 24.13 4.17
CA LEU A 47 -18.53 23.32 3.27
C LEU A 47 -20.02 23.70 3.39
N PRO A 48 -20.81 23.62 2.30
CA PRO A 48 -22.24 23.85 2.36
C PRO A 48 -22.93 22.77 3.23
N GLU A 49 -23.75 23.23 4.17
CA GLU A 49 -24.50 22.36 5.07
C GLU A 49 -25.67 21.70 4.33
N LEU A 50 -25.66 20.36 4.26
CA LEU A 50 -26.76 19.61 3.70
C LEU A 50 -27.89 19.49 4.72
N THR A 51 -29.05 20.05 4.38
CA THR A 51 -30.29 19.82 5.11
C THR A 51 -31.12 18.78 4.37
N LEU A 52 -31.29 17.60 4.96
CA LEU A 52 -32.14 16.53 4.41
C LEU A 52 -33.46 16.45 5.16
N SER A 53 -34.56 16.40 4.41
CA SER A 53 -35.88 16.08 4.99
C SER A 53 -35.89 14.65 5.52
N ARG A 54 -36.50 14.45 6.69
CA ARG A 54 -36.58 13.16 7.40
C ARG A 54 -37.25 12.05 6.57
N TYR A 55 -38.08 12.41 5.59
CA TYR A 55 -38.86 11.49 4.75
C TYR A 55 -38.42 11.52 3.27
N ASN A 56 -37.13 11.65 3.00
CA ASN A 56 -36.62 11.49 1.64
C ASN A 56 -36.39 10.00 1.32
N GLY A 57 -37.05 9.49 0.27
CA GLY A 57 -36.90 8.09 -0.17
C GLY A 57 -35.46 7.69 -0.53
N GLN A 58 -34.61 8.66 -0.87
CA GLN A 58 -33.18 8.43 -1.14
C GLN A 58 -32.42 7.91 0.09
N LEU A 59 -32.83 8.29 1.30
CA LEU A 59 -32.20 7.82 2.55
C LEU A 59 -32.30 6.31 2.73
N GLY A 60 -33.42 5.71 2.33
CA GLY A 60 -33.61 4.26 2.39
C GLY A 60 -32.69 3.52 1.42
N LEU A 61 -32.49 4.07 0.22
CA LEU A 61 -31.55 3.52 -0.75
C LEU A 61 -30.10 3.58 -0.24
N PHE A 62 -29.68 4.71 0.33
CA PHE A 62 -28.35 4.83 0.93
C PHE A 62 -28.15 3.87 2.10
N ALA A 63 -29.15 3.67 2.95
CA ALA A 63 -29.07 2.71 4.04
C ALA A 63 -28.83 1.28 3.53
N ILE A 64 -29.53 0.86 2.47
CA ILE A 64 -29.32 -0.46 1.85
C ILE A 64 -27.91 -0.57 1.27
N LEU A 65 -27.41 0.47 0.60
CA LEU A 65 -26.04 0.48 0.05
C LEU A 65 -24.98 0.34 1.16
N PHE A 66 -25.15 1.05 2.28
CA PHE A 66 -24.23 0.92 3.42
C PHE A 66 -24.28 -0.47 4.06
N VAL A 67 -25.47 -1.08 4.19
CA VAL A 67 -25.59 -2.45 4.67
C VAL A 67 -24.92 -3.43 3.71
N LEU A 68 -25.13 -3.29 2.40
CA LEU A 68 -24.51 -4.16 1.41
C LEU A 68 -22.98 -4.03 1.44
N ASN A 69 -22.46 -2.82 1.59
CA ASN A 69 -21.03 -2.56 1.74
C ASN A 69 -20.48 -3.19 3.04
N GLY A 70 -21.23 -3.10 4.14
CA GLY A 70 -20.88 -3.76 5.40
C GLY A 70 -20.84 -5.29 5.28
N ILE A 71 -21.82 -5.89 4.59
CA ILE A 71 -21.87 -7.34 4.35
C ILE A 71 -20.71 -7.79 3.46
N HIS A 72 -20.40 -7.03 2.41
CA HIS A 72 -19.29 -7.32 1.51
C HIS A 72 -17.94 -7.42 2.24
N ASP A 73 -17.76 -6.67 3.33
CA ASP A 73 -16.55 -6.76 4.16
C ASP A 73 -16.68 -7.74 5.33
N LEU A 74 -17.91 -8.06 5.73
CA LEU A 74 -18.17 -9.10 6.73
C LEU A 74 -17.83 -10.50 6.18
N ILE A 75 -18.10 -10.77 4.91
CA ILE A 75 -17.85 -12.09 4.30
C ILE A 75 -16.35 -12.49 4.36
N PRO A 76 -15.40 -11.67 3.85
CA PRO A 76 -13.97 -11.97 3.93
C PRO A 76 -13.44 -12.01 5.37
N LEU A 77 -14.09 -11.29 6.29
CA LEU A 77 -13.75 -11.30 7.71
C LEU A 77 -14.11 -12.64 8.36
N LEU A 78 -15.27 -13.22 8.01
CA LEU A 78 -15.67 -14.55 8.47
C LEU A 78 -14.77 -15.66 7.90
N GLU A 79 -14.26 -15.48 6.69
CA GLU A 79 -13.33 -16.42 6.04
C GLU A 79 -11.87 -16.27 6.57
N ASN A 80 -11.58 -15.24 7.38
CA ASN A 80 -10.22 -14.88 7.82
C ASN A 80 -9.21 -14.75 6.65
N ASN A 81 -9.66 -14.21 5.52
CA ASN A 81 -8.82 -14.07 4.33
C ASN A 81 -7.94 -12.81 4.41
N VAL A 82 -6.78 -12.91 5.06
CA VAL A 82 -5.82 -11.80 5.23
C VAL A 82 -5.35 -11.23 3.89
N LYS A 83 -5.16 -12.09 2.87
CA LYS A 83 -4.66 -11.69 1.54
C LYS A 83 -5.62 -10.77 0.82
N TYR A 84 -6.93 -10.97 1.01
CA TYR A 84 -7.96 -10.08 0.48
C TYR A 84 -7.81 -8.68 1.07
N PHE A 85 -7.72 -8.56 2.40
CA PHE A 85 -7.54 -7.26 3.08
C PHE A 85 -6.23 -6.57 2.69
N GLN A 86 -5.14 -7.31 2.54
CA GLN A 86 -3.85 -6.75 2.09
C GLN A 86 -3.94 -6.07 0.72
N SER A 87 -4.76 -6.58 -0.19
CA SER A 87 -4.87 -6.05 -1.56
C SER A 87 -5.92 -4.96 -1.67
N ILE A 88 -7.09 -5.13 -1.03
CA ILE A 88 -8.23 -4.22 -1.22
C ILE A 88 -8.12 -2.92 -0.42
N VAL A 89 -7.53 -2.98 0.79
CA VAL A 89 -7.47 -1.84 1.72
C VAL A 89 -6.67 -0.65 1.14
N PRO A 90 -5.46 -0.81 0.58
CA PRO A 90 -4.73 0.33 0.01
C PRO A 90 -5.45 0.94 -1.20
N VAL A 91 -6.10 0.11 -2.02
CA VAL A 91 -6.88 0.58 -3.17
C VAL A 91 -8.06 1.42 -2.72
N ARG A 92 -8.81 0.97 -1.70
CA ARG A 92 -9.92 1.73 -1.13
C ARG A 92 -9.47 3.04 -0.51
N LEU A 93 -8.36 3.02 0.22
CA LEU A 93 -7.78 4.23 0.80
C LEU A 93 -7.48 5.25 -0.30
N LEU A 94 -6.85 4.83 -1.40
CA LEU A 94 -6.56 5.71 -2.54
C LEU A 94 -7.85 6.28 -3.15
N ILE A 95 -8.87 5.46 -3.39
CA ILE A 95 -10.16 5.90 -3.94
C ILE A 95 -10.82 6.93 -3.03
N PHE A 96 -10.94 6.65 -1.73
CA PHE A 96 -11.57 7.57 -0.78
C PHE A 96 -10.74 8.83 -0.55
N PHE A 97 -9.41 8.75 -0.66
CA PHE A 97 -8.53 9.90 -0.57
C PHE A 97 -8.74 10.85 -1.76
N ILE A 98 -8.78 10.30 -2.99
CA ILE A 98 -9.12 11.08 -4.19
C ILE A 98 -10.53 11.66 -4.07
N LEU A 99 -11.50 10.87 -3.61
CA LEU A 99 -12.89 11.32 -3.46
C LEU A 99 -13.02 12.46 -2.45
N THR A 100 -12.30 12.39 -1.32
CA THR A 100 -12.25 13.45 -0.30
C THR A 100 -11.62 14.72 -0.87
N GLY A 101 -10.49 14.60 -1.56
CA GLY A 101 -9.83 15.74 -2.22
C GLY A 101 -10.69 16.37 -3.31
N THR A 102 -11.38 15.55 -4.10
CA THR A 102 -12.29 16.00 -5.16
C THR A 102 -13.52 16.70 -4.58
N SER A 103 -14.09 16.17 -3.49
CA SER A 103 -15.21 16.79 -2.79
C SER A 103 -14.86 18.17 -2.23
N TYR A 104 -13.60 18.37 -1.82
CA TYR A 104 -13.12 19.66 -1.35
C TYR A 104 -12.81 20.65 -2.49
N LEU A 105 -12.04 20.23 -3.50
CA LEU A 105 -11.53 21.13 -4.55
C LEU A 105 -12.59 21.50 -5.61
N TRP A 106 -13.60 20.65 -5.82
CA TRP A 106 -14.55 20.81 -6.91
C TRP A 106 -15.82 21.54 -6.48
N GLU A 107 -15.67 22.81 -6.08
CA GLU A 107 -16.76 23.69 -5.60
C GLU A 107 -17.91 23.86 -6.63
N SER A 108 -17.63 23.68 -7.92
CA SER A 108 -18.62 23.83 -9.00
C SER A 108 -19.71 22.74 -9.04
N ASN A 109 -19.50 21.60 -8.38
CA ASN A 109 -20.45 20.48 -8.38
C ASN A 109 -21.09 20.31 -6.99
N PHE A 110 -22.20 20.98 -6.74
CA PHE A 110 -22.95 20.92 -5.47
C PHE A 110 -23.36 19.50 -5.02
N TYR A 111 -23.44 18.54 -5.94
CA TYR A 111 -23.74 17.15 -5.60
C TYR A 111 -22.58 16.42 -4.91
N ILE A 112 -21.34 16.78 -5.22
CA ILE A 112 -20.12 16.16 -4.67
C ILE A 112 -19.52 17.05 -3.57
N HIS A 113 -19.66 18.37 -3.70
CA HIS A 113 -19.25 19.36 -2.72
C HIS A 113 -20.32 19.52 -1.64
N ASN A 114 -20.35 18.57 -0.70
CA ASN A 114 -21.37 18.46 0.33
C ASN A 114 -20.73 18.04 1.65
N ASN A 115 -21.12 18.68 2.76
CA ASN A 115 -20.57 18.36 4.08
C ASN A 115 -20.71 16.88 4.45
N SER A 116 -21.85 16.24 4.14
CA SER A 116 -22.09 14.84 4.47
C SER A 116 -21.20 13.90 3.67
N VAL A 117 -20.97 14.20 2.39
CA VAL A 117 -20.11 13.38 1.51
C VAL A 117 -18.67 13.52 1.95
N PHE A 118 -18.21 14.75 2.20
CA PHE A 118 -16.85 14.99 2.67
C PHE A 118 -16.57 14.27 3.99
N ILE A 119 -17.43 14.45 4.99
CA ILE A 119 -17.17 13.90 6.33
C ILE A 119 -17.22 12.36 6.31
N TYR A 120 -18.12 11.78 5.51
CA TYR A 120 -18.13 10.33 5.30
C TYR A 120 -16.83 9.84 4.64
N CYS A 121 -16.38 10.50 3.58
CA CYS A 121 -15.14 10.11 2.89
C CYS A 121 -13.92 10.30 3.80
N PHE A 122 -13.86 11.39 4.57
CA PHE A 122 -12.81 11.63 5.55
C PHE A 122 -12.76 10.55 6.64
N ALA A 123 -13.93 10.17 7.17
CA ALA A 123 -14.02 9.07 8.14
C ALA A 123 -13.59 7.72 7.53
N GLU A 124 -13.98 7.42 6.28
CA GLU A 124 -13.50 6.23 5.57
C GLU A 124 -11.99 6.27 5.36
N VAL A 125 -11.39 7.41 4.96
CA VAL A 125 -9.93 7.52 4.85
C VAL A 125 -9.26 7.20 6.19
N TRP A 126 -9.77 7.76 7.30
CA TRP A 126 -9.22 7.52 8.62
C TRP A 126 -9.29 6.05 9.04
N ILE A 127 -10.45 5.41 8.87
CA ILE A 127 -10.63 4.00 9.24
C ILE A 127 -9.80 3.08 8.33
N ASN A 128 -9.79 3.31 7.01
CA ASN A 128 -8.98 2.52 6.08
C ASN A 128 -7.48 2.72 6.35
N PHE A 129 -7.05 3.89 6.79
CA PHE A 129 -5.67 4.13 7.21
C PHE A 129 -5.28 3.32 8.44
N LEU A 130 -6.14 3.27 9.47
CA LEU A 130 -5.91 2.41 10.64
C LEU A 130 -5.87 0.94 10.26
N LEU A 131 -6.78 0.50 9.39
CA LEU A 131 -6.81 -0.88 8.90
C LEU A 131 -5.56 -1.23 8.09
N TYR A 132 -5.10 -0.32 7.23
CA TYR A 132 -3.87 -0.49 6.47
C TYR A 132 -2.65 -0.64 7.38
N ASN A 133 -2.54 0.20 8.41
CA ASN A 133 -1.43 0.10 9.36
C ASN A 133 -1.42 -1.22 10.12
N ALA A 134 -2.59 -1.69 10.59
CA ALA A 134 -2.67 -2.98 11.28
C ALA A 134 -2.32 -4.16 10.37
N VAL A 135 -2.85 -4.18 9.15
CA VAL A 135 -2.54 -5.24 8.16
C VAL A 135 -1.06 -5.21 7.78
N ARG A 136 -0.46 -4.02 7.64
CA ARG A 136 0.96 -3.85 7.34
C ARG A 136 1.84 -4.29 8.51
N GLU A 137 1.44 -3.99 9.74
CA GLU A 137 2.16 -4.40 10.96
C GLU A 137 2.20 -5.92 11.07
N GLU A 138 1.07 -6.60 10.89
CA GLU A 138 1.00 -8.06 10.92
C GLU A 138 1.83 -8.70 9.82
N LYS A 139 1.79 -8.16 8.60
CA LYS A 139 2.64 -8.61 7.50
C LYS A 139 4.14 -8.48 7.87
N ASN A 140 4.51 -7.38 8.51
CA ASN A 140 5.89 -7.14 8.95
C ASN A 140 6.30 -8.09 10.08
N GLU A 141 5.40 -8.43 10.99
CA GLU A 141 5.63 -9.45 12.01
C GLU A 141 5.80 -10.84 11.41
N GLU A 142 4.96 -11.22 10.44
CA GLU A 142 5.08 -12.49 9.72
C GLU A 142 6.42 -12.60 8.99
N PHE A 143 6.87 -11.54 8.29
CA PHE A 143 8.18 -11.52 7.66
C PHE A 143 9.33 -11.66 8.66
N LYS A 144 9.25 -11.01 9.82
CA LYS A 144 10.25 -11.17 10.88
C LYS A 144 10.30 -12.59 11.41
N ARG A 145 9.14 -13.22 11.62
CA ARG A 145 9.06 -14.63 12.06
C ARG A 145 9.66 -15.57 11.01
N LEU A 146 9.28 -15.42 9.74
CA LEU A 146 9.83 -16.23 8.64
C LEU A 146 11.35 -16.10 8.54
N ASN A 147 11.88 -14.88 8.57
CA ASN A 147 13.32 -14.67 8.52
C ASN A 147 14.04 -15.19 9.78
N GLN A 148 13.38 -15.17 10.95
CA GLN A 148 13.95 -15.76 12.17
C GLN A 148 14.04 -17.29 12.10
N PHE A 149 13.15 -17.97 11.39
CA PHE A 149 13.24 -19.41 11.17
C PHE A 149 14.32 -19.76 10.13
N VAL A 150 14.42 -19.00 9.04
CA VAL A 150 15.48 -19.19 8.04
C VAL A 150 16.87 -19.00 8.65
N VAL A 151 17.04 -17.99 9.52
CA VAL A 151 18.32 -17.78 10.23
C VAL A 151 18.62 -18.89 11.25
N ASN A 152 17.61 -19.49 11.89
CA ASN A 152 17.83 -20.62 12.82
C ASN A 152 18.04 -21.97 12.11
N GLU A 153 17.55 -22.16 10.88
CA GLU A 153 17.78 -23.38 10.09
C GLU A 153 19.16 -23.38 9.39
N GLU A 154 19.80 -22.21 9.22
CA GLU A 154 21.16 -22.07 8.67
C GLU A 154 22.28 -22.18 9.74
N ASP A 155 21.95 -22.41 11.03
CA ASP A 155 22.92 -22.47 12.14
C ASP A 155 23.46 -23.89 12.45
N ILE A 156 23.50 -24.81 11.47
CA ILE A 156 24.37 -26.01 11.51
C ILE A 156 25.04 -26.23 10.14
N GLU A 157 25.99 -25.37 9.80
CA GLU A 157 27.29 -25.73 9.22
C GLU A 157 28.09 -24.43 9.11
N GLU A 158 29.05 -24.22 10.01
CA GLU A 158 30.07 -23.19 9.81
C GLU A 158 30.71 -23.43 8.43
N PRO A 159 30.58 -22.53 7.44
CA PRO A 159 31.37 -22.67 6.22
C PRO A 159 32.83 -22.45 6.61
N GLN A 160 33.58 -23.57 6.63
CA GLN A 160 35.04 -23.59 6.69
C GLN A 160 35.61 -22.50 5.77
N PRO A 161 36.67 -21.78 6.20
CA PRO A 161 37.20 -20.64 5.45
C PRO A 161 37.50 -21.07 4.02
N PHE A 162 36.83 -20.40 3.08
CA PHE A 162 36.93 -20.63 1.64
C PHE A 162 38.41 -20.60 1.23
N ILE A 163 38.99 -21.78 0.96
CA ILE A 163 40.21 -21.87 0.16
C ILE A 163 39.77 -21.57 -1.26
N VAL A 164 39.99 -20.33 -1.69
CA VAL A 164 39.84 -19.89 -3.07
C VAL A 164 40.83 -20.73 -3.90
N LYS A 165 40.31 -21.75 -4.59
CA LYS A 165 41.04 -22.39 -5.68
C LYS A 165 41.04 -21.42 -6.85
N THR A 166 42.13 -20.67 -6.98
CA THR A 166 42.40 -19.88 -8.17
C THR A 166 42.89 -20.83 -9.25
N GLU A 167 42.03 -21.19 -10.19
CA GLU A 167 42.45 -21.68 -11.50
C GLU A 167 42.00 -20.69 -12.58
N THR A 168 43.03 -20.01 -13.10
CA THR A 168 43.17 -19.54 -14.49
C THR A 168 42.19 -18.48 -14.99
N THR A 169 42.59 -17.22 -14.89
CA THR A 169 42.35 -16.24 -15.96
C THR A 169 43.61 -15.41 -16.09
N GLU A 170 44.27 -15.53 -17.24
CA GLU A 170 45.48 -14.79 -17.59
C GLU A 170 45.26 -13.29 -17.40
N ILE A 171 46.10 -12.68 -16.57
CA ILE A 171 46.27 -11.25 -16.52
C ILE A 171 47.19 -10.92 -17.71
N ILE A 172 46.61 -10.33 -18.76
CA ILE A 172 47.40 -9.70 -19.81
C ILE A 172 48.07 -8.48 -19.15
N GLU A 173 49.35 -8.63 -18.85
CA GLU A 173 50.25 -7.54 -18.48
C GLU A 173 50.54 -6.74 -19.76
N ILE A 174 49.97 -5.54 -19.86
CA ILE A 174 50.30 -4.58 -20.92
C ILE A 174 51.58 -3.89 -20.47
N THR A 175 52.73 -4.36 -20.95
CA THR A 175 53.97 -3.59 -20.95
C THR A 175 53.96 -2.63 -22.14
N ASN A 176 54.07 -1.33 -21.85
CA ASN A 176 54.47 -0.32 -22.82
C ASN A 176 55.95 -0.55 -23.17
N ASP A 177 56.23 -0.92 -24.41
CA ASP A 177 57.51 -0.66 -25.05
C ASP A 177 57.24 0.33 -26.18
N ASP A 178 57.93 1.47 -26.09
CA ASP A 178 57.94 2.56 -27.05
C ASP A 178 58.59 2.11 -28.37
N ASP A 179 58.02 2.57 -29.50
CA ASP A 179 58.67 3.21 -30.68
C ASP A 179 59.95 2.54 -31.26
N ASP A 180 60.13 2.26 -32.56
CA ASP A 180 59.63 2.88 -33.78
C ASP A 180 59.99 1.98 -35.00
N GLU A 181 59.36 2.35 -36.11
CA GLU A 181 59.43 1.93 -37.51
C GLU A 181 60.84 1.60 -38.06
N ASP A 182 60.95 0.61 -38.98
CA ASP A 182 61.19 0.91 -40.40
C ASP A 182 61.43 -0.33 -41.30
N GLU A 183 60.66 -0.32 -42.39
CA GLU A 183 60.91 -0.69 -43.78
C GLU A 183 61.58 -2.01 -44.21
N SER A 184 60.86 -2.63 -45.15
CA SER A 184 61.26 -3.64 -46.14
C SER A 184 62.44 -3.22 -47.03
N ASP A 185 63.28 -4.18 -47.41
CA ASP A 185 63.70 -4.33 -48.82
C ASP A 185 64.37 -5.68 -49.12
N GLU A 186 64.17 -6.12 -50.37
CA GLU A 186 64.61 -7.36 -51.00
C GLU A 186 66.12 -7.39 -51.34
N ASP A 187 66.65 -8.61 -51.50
CA ASP A 187 67.43 -9.10 -52.67
C ASP A 187 68.76 -9.83 -52.36
N ARG A 188 68.89 -11.02 -53.00
CA ARG A 188 70.08 -11.85 -53.36
C ARG A 188 71.06 -12.29 -52.26
N GLY A 189 71.22 -13.60 -52.01
CA GLY A 189 72.10 -14.51 -52.80
C GLY A 189 73.45 -14.61 -52.07
N ASP A 190 74.22 -15.69 -51.97
CA ASP A 190 74.29 -17.03 -52.53
C ASP A 190 75.39 -17.75 -51.70
N GLU A 191 75.39 -19.09 -51.71
CA GLU A 191 76.53 -19.99 -51.46
C GLU A 191 77.37 -19.98 -50.16
N GLY A 192 77.62 -21.20 -49.65
CA GLY A 192 79.00 -21.60 -49.33
C GLY A 192 79.35 -21.93 -47.88
N ASP A 193 79.09 -23.16 -47.47
CA ASP A 193 80.09 -24.13 -46.99
C ASP A 193 81.43 -23.63 -46.37
N LYS A 194 81.69 -24.05 -45.11
CA LYS A 194 82.93 -24.64 -44.52
C LYS A 194 83.46 -24.01 -43.24
N GLU A 195 83.76 -24.95 -42.32
CA GLU A 195 84.75 -24.98 -41.21
C GLU A 195 84.72 -23.90 -40.12
#